data_AF-A0A835Y0P4-F1
#
_entry.id   AF-A0A835Y0P4-F1
#
_cell.length_a   1.000
_cell.length_b   1.000
_cell.length_c   1.000
_cell.angle_alpha   90.00
_cell.angle_beta   90.00
_cell.angle_gamma   90.00
#
_symmetry.space_group_name_H-M   'P 1'
#
loop_
_entity.id
_entity.type
_entity.pdbx_description
1 polymer ?
#
loop_
_entity_poly.entity_id
_entity_poly.type
_entity_poly.pdbx_seq_one_letter_code
_entity_poly.pdbx_strand_id
1 'polypeptide(L)'
;MAGNTSTDLRLWRNLVAAPLTEEFVFRACMAPLLILEGFASLQVVLLTPLFFGAAHLHHVVELVRHQGVPLGTAVLMAGFQMLYTTIFGWLATFLFLRTGHLAAPVAAHVFCNWAGFPPFGGMAAHPRAVMLLLTTAAGVVAFLMLLNRMTEPADFQQDFFLG
;
A
#
# COMPACT_ATOMS: atom_id res chain seq x y z
N MET A 1 -32.69 -2.06 -11.79
CA MET A 1 -31.35 -1.67 -12.25
C MET A 1 -30.38 -2.73 -11.77
N ALA A 2 -30.04 -3.71 -12.61
CA ALA A 2 -29.04 -4.72 -12.26
C ALA A 2 -27.66 -4.06 -12.39
N GLY A 3 -26.96 -3.88 -11.28
CA GLY A 3 -25.54 -3.55 -11.30
C GLY A 3 -24.80 -4.58 -12.15
N ASN A 4 -23.87 -4.12 -12.98
CA ASN A 4 -23.08 -5.02 -13.82
C ASN A 4 -22.24 -5.90 -12.88
N THR A 5 -22.59 -7.18 -12.74
CA THR A 5 -21.98 -8.13 -11.80
C THR A 5 -20.45 -8.18 -11.91
N SER A 6 -19.90 -7.93 -13.10
CA SER A 6 -18.46 -7.85 -13.32
C SER A 6 -17.80 -6.66 -12.61
N THR A 7 -18.48 -5.53 -12.52
CA THR A 7 -18.03 -4.35 -11.77
C THR A 7 -18.12 -4.60 -10.28
N ASP A 8 -19.19 -5.24 -9.81
CA ASP A 8 -19.39 -5.57 -8.39
C ASP A 8 -18.31 -6.54 -7.89
N LEU A 9 -17.96 -7.55 -8.69
CA LEU A 9 -16.88 -8.50 -8.37
C LEU A 9 -15.51 -7.83 -8.33
N ARG A 10 -15.23 -6.88 -9.24
CA ARG A 10 -13.96 -6.12 -9.22
C ARG A 10 -13.86 -5.24 -7.99
N LEU A 11 -14.95 -4.56 -7.61
CA LEU A 11 -15.00 -3.74 -6.40
C LEU A 11 -14.80 -4.59 -5.15
N TRP A 12 -15.51 -5.72 -5.04
CA TRP A 12 -15.35 -6.65 -3.92
C TRP A 12 -13.92 -7.19 -3.83
N ARG A 13 -13.33 -7.60 -4.96
CA ARG A 13 -11.94 -8.03 -5.01
C ARG A 13 -11.00 -6.93 -4.51
N ASN A 14 -11.13 -5.71 -5.03
CA ASN A 14 -10.20 -4.61 -4.74
C ASN A 14 -10.34 -4.04 -3.32
N LEU A 15 -11.53 -4.08 -2.74
CA LEU A 15 -11.81 -3.44 -1.44
C LEU A 15 -11.93 -4.43 -0.28
N VAL A 16 -12.01 -5.74 -0.55
CA VAL A 16 -12.19 -6.76 0.49
C VAL A 16 -11.16 -7.86 0.31
N ALA A 17 -11.25 -8.64 -0.76
CA ALA A 17 -10.46 -9.86 -0.89
C ALA A 17 -8.95 -9.57 -0.96
N ALA A 18 -8.52 -8.74 -1.90
CA ALA A 18 -7.12 -8.40 -2.09
C ALA A 18 -6.51 -7.78 -0.82
N PRO A 19 -7.08 -6.71 -0.23
CA PRO A 19 -6.57 -6.15 1.02
C PRO A 19 -6.43 -7.19 2.14
N LEU A 20 -7.45 -8.02 2.38
CA LEU A 20 -7.41 -9.00 3.46
C LEU A 20 -6.35 -10.08 3.21
N THR A 21 -6.30 -10.64 2.00
CA THR A 21 -5.38 -11.75 1.70
C THR A 21 -3.93 -11.28 1.63
N GLU A 22 -3.68 -10.12 1.02
CA GLU A 22 -2.34 -9.58 0.87
C GLU A 22 -1.79 -9.16 2.23
N GLU A 23 -2.56 -8.40 3.01
CA GLU A 23 -2.11 -8.03 4.35
C GLU A 23 -1.91 -9.25 5.25
N PHE A 24 -2.78 -10.26 5.18
CA PHE A 24 -2.58 -11.48 5.96
C PHE A 24 -1.26 -12.18 5.61
N VAL A 25 -0.98 -12.43 4.33
CA VAL A 25 0.23 -13.13 3.91
C VAL A 25 1.49 -12.33 4.27
N PHE A 26 1.52 -11.04 3.96
CA PHE A 26 2.73 -10.25 4.17
C PHE A 26 2.92 -9.83 5.64
N ARG A 27 1.84 -9.55 6.38
CA ARG A 27 1.93 -8.97 7.74
C ARG A 27 1.66 -10.01 8.82
N ALA A 28 0.67 -10.87 8.67
CA ALA A 28 0.41 -11.90 9.68
C ALA A 28 1.31 -13.14 9.53
N CYS A 29 1.81 -13.44 8.32
CA CYS A 29 2.71 -14.58 8.10
C CYS A 29 4.18 -14.16 7.96
N MET A 30 4.54 -13.36 6.96
CA MET A 30 5.95 -13.09 6.65
C MET A 30 6.64 -12.22 7.71
N ALA A 31 6.02 -11.12 8.17
CA ALA A 31 6.67 -10.21 9.11
C ALA A 31 7.01 -10.87 10.48
N PRO A 32 6.09 -11.58 11.18
CA PRO A 32 6.41 -12.28 12.42
C PRO A 32 7.51 -13.32 12.27
N LEU A 33 7.54 -14.07 11.15
CA LEU A 33 8.61 -15.03 10.90
C LEU A 33 9.98 -14.36 10.85
N LEU A 34 10.10 -13.21 10.18
CA LEU A 34 11.37 -12.49 10.14
C LEU A 34 11.76 -11.93 11.52
N ILE A 35 10.80 -11.46 12.32
CA ILE A 35 11.06 -11.03 13.70
C ILE A 35 11.55 -12.21 14.55
N LEU A 36 10.93 -13.39 14.42
CA LEU A 36 11.31 -14.61 15.15
C LEU A 36 12.71 -15.12 14.75
N GLU A 37 13.13 -14.90 13.50
CA GLU A 37 14.50 -15.16 13.03
C GLU A 37 15.53 -14.11 13.51
N GLY A 38 15.10 -13.14 14.32
CA GLY A 38 15.99 -12.15 14.95
C GLY A 38 16.25 -10.90 14.11
N PHE A 39 15.46 -10.64 13.07
CA PHE A 39 15.54 -9.38 12.34
C PHE A 39 14.94 -8.26 13.19
N ALA A 40 15.62 -7.11 13.24
CA ALA A 40 15.10 -5.91 13.89
C ALA A 40 13.85 -5.39 13.15
N SER A 41 12.92 -4.77 13.88
CA SER A 41 11.67 -4.24 13.33
C SER A 41 11.88 -3.32 12.12
N LEU A 42 12.93 -2.48 12.12
CA LEU A 42 13.28 -1.65 10.97
C LEU A 42 13.69 -2.48 9.74
N GLN A 43 14.42 -3.57 9.93
CA GLN A 43 14.80 -4.48 8.82
C GLN A 43 13.55 -5.14 8.24
N VAL A 44 12.62 -5.60 9.07
CA VAL A 44 11.36 -6.21 8.63
C VAL A 44 10.49 -5.20 7.87
N VAL A 45 10.40 -3.95 8.37
CA VAL A 45 9.74 -2.85 7.66
C VAL A 45 10.36 -2.66 6.29
N LEU A 46 11.68 -2.63 6.16
CA LEU A 46 12.34 -2.35 4.87
C LEU A 46 12.31 -3.53 3.89
N LEU A 47 12.39 -4.78 4.38
CA LEU A 47 12.54 -5.97 3.54
C LEU A 47 11.22 -6.54 3.02
N THR A 48 10.21 -6.69 3.89
CA THR A 48 8.92 -7.32 3.50
C THR A 48 8.26 -6.67 2.29
N PRO A 49 8.32 -5.33 2.11
CA PRO A 49 7.68 -4.67 0.97
C PRO A 49 8.43 -4.85 -0.34
N LEU A 50 9.70 -5.28 -0.32
CA LEU A 50 10.43 -5.64 -1.53
C LEU A 50 9.86 -6.93 -2.15
N PHE A 51 9.49 -7.92 -1.33
CA PHE A 51 8.80 -9.11 -1.81
C PHE A 51 7.40 -8.77 -2.34
N PHE A 52 6.68 -7.89 -1.65
CA PHE A 52 5.37 -7.39 -2.09
C PHE A 52 5.46 -6.64 -3.43
N GLY A 53 6.42 -5.74 -3.59
CA GLY A 53 6.66 -5.01 -4.83
C GLY A 53 7.12 -5.93 -5.96
N ALA A 54 8.04 -6.84 -5.69
CA ALA A 54 8.53 -7.81 -6.68
C ALA A 54 7.44 -8.75 -7.19
N ALA A 55 6.46 -9.09 -6.34
CA ALA A 55 5.31 -9.89 -6.76
C ALA A 55 4.57 -9.25 -7.93
N HIS A 56 4.63 -7.94 -8.14
CA HIS A 56 3.97 -7.22 -9.24
C HIS A 56 4.76 -7.21 -10.56
N LEU A 57 6.01 -7.67 -10.58
CA LEU A 57 6.82 -7.73 -11.80
C LEU A 57 6.21 -8.65 -12.87
N HIS A 58 5.38 -9.61 -12.47
CA HIS A 58 4.65 -10.46 -13.42
C HIS A 58 3.73 -9.65 -14.35
N HIS A 59 3.28 -8.46 -13.97
CA HIS A 59 2.48 -7.58 -14.83
C HIS A 59 3.23 -7.12 -16.08
N VAL A 60 4.57 -7.08 -16.07
CA VAL A 60 5.35 -6.77 -17.28
C VAL A 60 5.06 -7.80 -18.37
N VAL A 61 4.96 -9.08 -18.00
CA VAL A 61 4.67 -10.16 -18.96
C VAL A 61 3.27 -9.98 -19.54
N GLU A 62 2.29 -9.65 -18.69
CA GLU A 62 0.91 -9.39 -19.10
C GLU A 62 0.81 -8.21 -20.08
N LEU A 63 1.44 -7.08 -19.72
CA LEU A 63 1.44 -5.86 -20.53
C LEU A 63 2.05 -6.09 -21.92
N VAL A 64 3.18 -6.80 -21.98
CA VAL A 64 3.90 -7.03 -23.24
C VAL A 64 3.22 -8.09 -24.09
N ARG A 65 2.85 -9.24 -23.49
CA ARG A 65 2.37 -10.41 -24.26
C ARG A 65 0.88 -10.36 -24.59
N HIS A 66 0.06 -9.78 -23.72
CA HIS A 66 -1.39 -9.80 -23.87
C HIS A 66 -1.98 -8.44 -24.24
N GLN A 67 -1.34 -7.34 -23.84
CA GLN A 67 -1.84 -5.98 -24.11
C GLN A 67 -1.05 -5.24 -25.20
N GLY A 68 0.02 -5.83 -25.72
CA GLY A 68 0.83 -5.25 -26.80
C GLY A 68 1.58 -3.97 -26.43
N VAL A 69 1.77 -3.71 -25.13
CA VAL A 69 2.46 -2.52 -24.64
C VAL A 69 3.96 -2.65 -24.96
N PRO A 70 4.62 -1.61 -25.52
CA PRO A 70 6.06 -1.65 -25.76
C PRO A 70 6.84 -1.92 -24.47
N LEU A 71 7.89 -2.74 -24.56
CA LEU A 71 8.65 -3.18 -23.38
C LEU A 71 9.12 -2.01 -22.49
N GLY A 72 9.64 -0.94 -23.09
CA GLY A 72 10.08 0.23 -22.33
C GLY A 72 8.95 0.89 -21.53
N THR A 73 7.76 0.99 -22.11
CA THR A 73 6.56 1.51 -21.43
C THR A 73 6.07 0.56 -20.35
N ALA A 74 6.04 -0.74 -20.62
CA ALA A 74 5.63 -1.76 -19.65
C ALA A 74 6.56 -1.79 -18.42
N VAL A 75 7.87 -1.68 -18.64
CA VAL A 75 8.87 -1.58 -17.56
C VAL A 75 8.67 -0.31 -16.74
N LEU A 76 8.41 0.83 -17.38
CA LEU A 76 8.14 2.09 -16.66
C LEU A 76 6.87 1.99 -15.81
N MET A 77 5.79 1.42 -16.35
CA MET A 77 4.53 1.22 -15.63
C MET A 77 4.71 0.29 -14.43
N ALA A 78 5.35 -0.87 -14.63
CA ALA A 78 5.62 -1.83 -13.56
C ALA A 78 6.60 -1.29 -12.53
N GLY A 79 7.60 -0.51 -12.95
CA GLY A 79 8.56 0.14 -12.05
C GLY A 79 7.89 1.19 -11.17
N PHE A 80 7.01 2.01 -11.75
CA PHE A 80 6.19 2.95 -10.98
C PHE A 80 5.28 2.21 -9.99
N GLN A 81 4.62 1.12 -10.46
CA GLN A 81 3.82 0.25 -9.60
C GLN A 81 4.60 -0.29 -8.42
N MET A 82 5.75 -0.90 -8.68
CA MET A 82 6.64 -1.44 -7.67
C MET A 82 7.07 -0.38 -6.65
N LEU A 83 7.42 0.83 -7.11
CA LEU A 83 7.83 1.92 -6.23
C LEU A 83 6.72 2.31 -5.24
N TYR A 84 5.52 2.63 -5.73
CA TYR A 84 4.45 3.08 -4.83
C TYR A 84 3.92 1.92 -3.96
N THR A 85 3.90 0.67 -4.46
CA THR A 85 3.54 -0.50 -3.64
C THR A 85 4.58 -0.78 -2.56
N THR A 86 5.85 -0.50 -2.81
CA THR A 86 6.93 -0.64 -1.82
C THR A 86 6.75 0.40 -0.71
N ILE A 87 6.50 1.65 -1.06
CA ILE A 87 6.23 2.73 -0.09
C ILE A 87 4.99 2.41 0.74
N PHE A 88 3.90 1.98 0.11
CA PHE A 88 2.71 1.52 0.82
C PHE A 88 3.04 0.35 1.76
N GLY A 89 3.84 -0.60 1.28
CA GLY A 89 4.19 -1.75 2.09
C GLY A 89 5.03 -1.39 3.31
N TRP A 90 5.91 -0.38 3.23
CA TRP A 90 6.64 0.16 4.39
C TRP A 90 5.66 0.70 5.42
N LEU A 91 4.66 1.49 4.98
CA LEU A 91 3.60 1.99 5.86
C LEU A 91 2.79 0.85 6.47
N ALA A 92 2.33 -0.12 5.69
CA ALA A 92 1.51 -1.23 6.18
C ALA A 92 2.26 -2.09 7.21
N THR A 93 3.53 -2.41 6.96
CA THR A 93 4.36 -3.15 7.93
C THR A 93 4.63 -2.31 9.18
N PHE A 94 4.89 -1.01 9.03
CA PHE A 94 5.02 -0.09 10.16
C PHE A 94 3.74 -0.07 11.03
N LEU A 95 2.57 0.08 10.41
CA LEU A 95 1.27 0.06 11.10
C LEU A 95 1.07 -1.27 11.83
N PHE A 96 1.37 -2.39 11.18
CA PHE A 96 1.24 -3.71 11.79
C PHE A 96 2.15 -3.88 13.00
N LEU A 97 3.43 -3.53 12.92
CA LEU A 97 4.36 -3.70 14.04
C LEU A 97 4.05 -2.74 15.21
N ARG A 98 3.55 -1.53 14.92
CA ARG A 98 3.18 -0.55 15.96
C ARG A 98 1.85 -0.87 16.64
N THR A 99 0.87 -1.40 15.90
CA THR A 99 -0.51 -1.64 16.41
C THR A 99 -0.81 -3.11 16.69
N GLY A 100 0.02 -4.03 16.21
CA GLY A 100 -0.14 -5.50 16.29
C GLY A 100 -1.47 -6.03 15.78
N HIS A 101 -2.22 -5.20 15.07
CA HIS A 101 -3.54 -5.53 14.56
C HIS A 101 -3.51 -5.48 13.05
N LEU A 102 -4.01 -6.55 12.42
CA LEU A 102 -4.14 -6.61 10.96
C LEU A 102 -5.16 -5.58 10.44
N ALA A 103 -6.08 -5.12 11.28
CA ALA A 103 -7.08 -4.12 10.90
C ALA A 103 -6.46 -2.79 10.44
N ALA A 104 -5.36 -2.36 11.05
CA ALA A 104 -4.71 -1.09 10.70
C ALA A 104 -4.14 -1.06 9.26
N PRO A 105 -3.26 -2.01 8.85
CA PRO A 105 -2.78 -2.05 7.47
C PRO A 105 -3.89 -2.40 6.48
N VAL A 106 -4.88 -3.24 6.84
CA VAL A 106 -6.03 -3.53 5.96
C VAL A 106 -6.83 -2.27 5.68
N ALA A 107 -7.15 -1.45 6.70
CA ALA A 107 -7.87 -0.20 6.50
C ALA A 107 -7.10 0.76 5.59
N ALA A 108 -5.78 0.88 5.78
CA ALA A 108 -4.92 1.68 4.90
C ALA A 108 -4.92 1.15 3.46
N HIS A 109 -4.85 -0.18 3.27
CA HIS A 109 -4.90 -0.81 1.96
C HIS A 109 -6.22 -0.53 1.26
N VAL A 110 -7.36 -0.77 1.92
CA VAL A 110 -8.69 -0.50 1.38
C VAL A 110 -8.81 0.96 0.95
N PHE A 111 -8.34 1.89 1.80
CA PHE A 111 -8.34 3.31 1.48
C PHE A 111 -7.50 3.62 0.24
N CYS A 112 -6.28 3.08 0.14
CA CYS A 112 -5.41 3.28 -1.03
C CYS A 112 -6.01 2.70 -2.31
N ASN A 113 -6.64 1.52 -2.25
CA ASN A 113 -7.31 0.92 -3.41
C ASN A 113 -8.55 1.69 -3.86
N TRP A 114 -9.24 2.35 -2.92
CA TRP A 114 -10.38 3.21 -3.23
C TRP A 114 -9.95 4.59 -3.76
N ALA A 115 -9.01 5.25 -3.09
CA ALA A 115 -8.57 6.61 -3.43
C ALA A 115 -7.70 6.64 -4.69
N GLY A 116 -6.87 5.62 -4.88
CA GLY A 116 -5.89 5.57 -5.95
C GLY A 116 -4.76 6.58 -5.79
N PHE A 117 -3.93 6.70 -6.82
CA PHE A 117 -2.86 7.69 -6.86
C PHE A 117 -3.40 9.07 -7.26
N PRO A 118 -2.96 10.18 -6.62
CA PRO A 118 -3.41 11.51 -7.00
C PRO A 118 -3.16 11.78 -8.49
N PRO A 119 -4.18 12.23 -9.25
CA PRO A 119 -4.03 12.48 -10.68
C PRO A 119 -3.32 13.82 -10.91
N PHE A 120 -2.03 13.90 -10.61
CA PHE A 120 -1.26 15.15 -10.61
C PHE A 120 -1.35 15.92 -11.92
N GLY A 121 -1.39 15.24 -13.07
CA GLY A 121 -1.60 15.87 -14.37
C GLY A 121 -2.96 16.57 -14.48
N GLY A 122 -4.03 15.92 -14.00
CA GLY A 122 -5.37 16.50 -13.95
C GLY A 122 -5.49 17.64 -12.93
N MET A 123 -4.81 17.51 -11.79
CA MET A 123 -4.74 18.57 -10.78
C MET A 123 -4.06 19.82 -11.35
N ALA A 124 -2.94 19.66 -12.06
CA ALA A 124 -2.18 20.77 -12.65
C ALA A 124 -2.96 21.52 -13.74
N ALA A 125 -3.83 20.81 -14.49
CA ALA A 125 -4.67 21.40 -15.53
C ALA A 125 -5.93 22.10 -14.98
N HIS A 126 -6.25 21.94 -13.70
CA HIS A 126 -7.48 22.48 -13.11
C HIS A 126 -7.35 23.98 -12.78
N PRO A 127 -8.41 24.81 -12.91
CA PRO A 127 -8.36 26.25 -12.56
C PRO A 127 -7.94 26.53 -11.11
N ARG A 128 -8.10 25.55 -10.22
CA ARG A 128 -7.70 25.60 -8.81
C ARG A 128 -6.47 24.73 -8.50
N ALA A 129 -5.58 24.53 -9.47
CA ALA A 129 -4.41 23.65 -9.36
C ALA A 129 -3.59 23.91 -8.09
N VAL A 130 -3.30 25.18 -7.79
CA VAL A 130 -2.54 25.57 -6.59
C VAL A 130 -3.24 25.09 -5.32
N MET A 131 -4.56 25.29 -5.19
CA MET A 131 -5.32 24.85 -4.02
C MET A 131 -5.31 23.32 -3.89
N LEU A 132 -5.49 22.59 -4.99
CA LEU A 132 -5.44 21.13 -5.00
C LEU A 132 -4.05 20.63 -4.54
N LEU A 133 -2.97 21.17 -5.10
CA LEU A 133 -1.61 20.78 -4.72
C LEU A 133 -1.29 21.14 -3.27
N LEU A 134 -1.68 22.33 -2.80
CA LEU A 134 -1.47 22.77 -1.42
C LEU A 134 -2.23 21.90 -0.42
N THR A 135 -3.49 21.58 -0.69
CA THR A 135 -4.30 20.73 0.20
C THR A 135 -3.77 19.29 0.22
N THR A 136 -3.32 18.75 -0.91
CA THR A 136 -2.64 17.44 -0.94
C THR A 136 -1.34 17.47 -0.13
N ALA A 137 -0.50 18.48 -0.33
CA ALA A 137 0.74 18.62 0.43
C ALA A 137 0.47 18.77 1.94
N ALA A 138 -0.50 19.60 2.33
CA ALA A 138 -0.91 19.77 3.72
C ALA A 138 -1.41 18.46 4.32
N GLY A 139 -2.20 17.67 3.58
CA GLY A 139 -2.66 16.34 4.01
C GLY A 139 -1.51 15.36 4.25
N VAL A 140 -0.52 15.33 3.36
CA VAL A 140 0.69 14.49 3.52
C VAL A 140 1.49 14.92 4.76
N VAL A 141 1.71 16.23 4.94
CA VAL A 141 2.43 16.75 6.12
C VAL A 141 1.69 16.40 7.40
N ALA A 142 0.38 16.63 7.46
CA ALA A 142 -0.44 16.29 8.62
C ALA A 142 -0.39 14.78 8.91
N PHE A 143 -0.49 13.95 7.88
CA PHE A 143 -0.37 12.50 8.01
C PHE A 143 0.98 12.10 8.63
N LEU A 144 2.10 12.60 8.10
CA LEU A 144 3.43 12.28 8.61
C LEU A 144 3.65 12.76 10.05
N MET A 145 3.13 13.94 10.40
CA MET A 145 3.22 14.47 11.77
C MET A 145 2.39 13.67 12.77
N LEU A 146 1.22 13.18 12.35
CA LEU A 146 0.31 12.45 13.23
C LEU A 146 0.56 10.95 13.26
N LEU A 147 1.27 10.39 12.27
CA LEU A 147 1.46 8.95 12.11
C LEU A 147 1.99 8.30 13.39
N ASN A 148 3.17 8.72 13.88
CA ASN A 148 3.78 8.14 15.08
C ASN A 148 2.87 8.24 16.31
N ARG A 149 2.21 9.39 16.47
CA ARG A 149 1.33 9.68 17.61
C ARG A 149 0.06 8.83 17.60
N MET A 150 -0.56 8.64 16.44
CA MET A 150 -1.79 7.85 16.31
C MET A 150 -1.53 6.35 16.29
N THR A 151 -0.26 5.94 16.20
CA THR A 151 0.17 4.54 16.21
C THR A 151 1.10 4.30 17.39
N GLU A 152 0.85 4.91 18.55
CA GLU A 152 1.64 4.64 19.75
C GLU A 152 1.30 3.24 20.27
N PRO A 153 2.27 2.32 20.47
CA PRO A 153 1.98 0.92 20.72
C PRO A 153 1.30 0.71 22.09
N ALA A 154 1.57 1.61 23.03
CA ALA A 154 0.92 1.62 24.33
C ALA A 154 -0.60 1.74 24.22
N ASP A 155 -1.10 2.50 23.24
CA ASP A 155 -2.55 2.67 23.00
C ASP A 155 -3.19 1.37 22.49
N PHE A 156 -2.40 0.46 21.94
CA PHE A 156 -2.83 -0.84 21.39
C PHE A 156 -2.38 -2.03 22.25
N GLN A 157 -1.78 -1.80 23.42
CA GLN A 157 -1.19 -2.83 24.29
C GLN A 157 -0.19 -3.72 23.54
N GLN A 158 0.62 -3.13 22.67
CA GLN A 158 1.58 -3.84 21.84
C GLN A 158 2.99 -3.74 22.41
N ASP A 159 3.49 -4.87 22.89
CA ASP A 159 4.84 -5.06 23.42
C ASP A 159 5.67 -6.06 22.58
N PHE A 160 5.01 -7.00 21.90
CA PHE A 160 5.64 -8.11 21.18
C PHE A 160 6.70 -7.68 20.13
N PHE A 161 6.44 -6.63 19.35
CA PHE A 161 7.32 -6.19 18.26
C PHE A 161 8.29 -5.06 18.64
N LEU A 162 8.32 -4.67 19.92
CA LEU A 162 9.15 -3.57 20.43
C LEU A 162 10.46 -4.03 21.08
N GLY A 163 10.70 -5.34 21.10
CA GLY A 163 11.90 -5.98 21.64
C GLY A 163 13.16 -5.70 20.83
#